data_AF-A0A1X7D7I8-F1
#
_entry.id   AF-A0A1X7D7I8-F1
#
_cell.length_a   1.000
_cell.length_b   1.000
_cell.length_c   1.000
_cell.angle_alpha   90.00
_cell.angle_beta   90.00
_cell.angle_gamma   90.00
#
_symmetry.space_group_name_H-M   'P 1'
#
loop_
_entity.id
_entity.type
_entity.pdbx_description
1 polymer ?
#
loop_
_entity_poly.entity_id
_entity_poly.type
_entity_poly.pdbx_seq_one_letter_code
_entity_poly.pdbx_strand_id
1 'polypeptide(L)'
;MILLPFGVATWWFVYEAGVHAIIAGVLLGFMVPVMKNTPRVIRHEDPEMGLAPALEHRFRPLSNGLVIPIFAFLSAGVAVGGIEGINSAATDPVALGIVAGLLIGKSVGIFGASWLMDRFSPAVKDNDYTWTDMFGMSFVAGIGFTVSLLVTELSFGTGSPHNDHARAGILFGSVLAAVIGGIMLLTRNATYKKIRAHGVDPDVYDN
;
A
#
# COMPACT_ATOMS: atom_id res chain seq x y z
N MET A 1 16.28 1.59 -22.17
CA MET A 1 15.07 1.91 -22.98
C MET A 1 14.64 0.76 -23.89
N ILE A 2 15.53 -0.15 -24.30
CA ILE A 2 15.17 -1.32 -25.13
C ILE A 2 14.14 -2.25 -24.47
N LEU A 3 14.08 -2.34 -23.13
CA LEU A 3 13.13 -3.20 -22.42
C LEU A 3 11.66 -2.71 -22.45
N LEU A 4 11.42 -1.41 -22.67
CA LEU A 4 10.07 -0.83 -22.62
C LEU A 4 9.15 -1.39 -23.73
N PRO A 5 9.57 -1.40 -25.00
CA PRO A 5 8.79 -2.02 -26.09
C PRO A 5 8.46 -3.48 -25.82
N PHE A 6 9.42 -4.27 -25.30
CA PHE A 6 9.17 -5.66 -24.93
C PHE A 6 8.15 -5.76 -23.79
N GLY A 7 8.24 -4.89 -22.78
CA GLY A 7 7.25 -4.85 -21.71
C GLY A 7 5.84 -4.56 -22.20
N VAL A 8 5.68 -3.60 -23.12
CA VAL A 8 4.38 -3.28 -23.74
C VAL A 8 3.87 -4.44 -24.59
N ALA A 9 4.74 -5.09 -25.37
CA ALA A 9 4.37 -6.25 -26.17
C ALA A 9 3.93 -7.44 -25.30
N THR A 10 4.67 -7.74 -24.24
CA THR A 10 4.30 -8.78 -23.27
C THR A 10 2.98 -8.46 -22.59
N TRP A 11 2.78 -7.21 -22.16
CA TRP A 11 1.51 -6.76 -21.57
C TRP A 11 0.33 -6.98 -22.53
N TRP A 12 0.50 -6.63 -23.80
CA TRP A 12 -0.52 -6.83 -24.84
C TRP A 12 -0.83 -8.31 -25.08
N PHE A 13 0.19 -9.16 -25.20
CA PHE A 13 -0.02 -10.59 -25.42
C PHE A 13 -0.67 -11.28 -24.22
N VAL A 14 -0.34 -10.89 -23.00
CA VAL A 14 -0.98 -11.41 -21.78
C VAL A 14 -2.44 -11.00 -21.72
N TYR A 15 -2.75 -9.75 -22.11
CA TYR A 15 -4.13 -9.27 -22.22
C TYR A 15 -4.94 -10.06 -23.25
N GLU A 16 -4.42 -10.29 -24.46
CA GLU A 16 -5.07 -11.11 -25.50
C GLU A 16 -5.21 -12.58 -25.09
N ALA A 17 -4.30 -13.09 -24.25
CA ALA A 17 -4.39 -14.44 -23.68
C ALA A 17 -5.48 -14.57 -22.59
N GLY A 18 -6.21 -13.49 -22.28
CA GLY A 18 -7.25 -13.46 -21.25
C GLY A 18 -6.72 -13.44 -19.82
N VAL A 19 -5.41 -13.21 -19.64
CA VAL A 19 -4.77 -13.08 -18.33
C VAL A 19 -4.75 -11.61 -17.93
N HIS A 20 -4.87 -11.34 -16.63
CA HIS A 20 -4.91 -9.97 -16.14
C HIS A 20 -3.58 -9.25 -16.37
N ALA A 21 -3.63 -8.11 -17.07
CA ALA A 21 -2.44 -7.44 -17.56
C ALA A 21 -1.51 -6.90 -16.45
N ILE A 22 -2.02 -6.76 -15.21
CA ILE A 22 -1.23 -6.43 -14.01
C ILE A 22 -0.21 -7.53 -13.69
N ILE A 23 -0.58 -8.80 -13.91
CA ILE A 23 0.30 -9.95 -13.66
C ILE A 23 1.52 -9.87 -14.57
N ALA A 24 1.35 -9.44 -15.83
CA ALA A 24 2.46 -9.22 -16.76
C ALA A 24 3.47 -8.21 -16.18
N GLY A 25 2.99 -7.10 -15.62
CA GLY A 25 3.85 -6.09 -14.99
C GLY A 25 4.66 -6.64 -13.81
N VAL A 26 4.03 -7.43 -12.94
CA VAL A 26 4.70 -8.08 -11.81
C VAL A 26 5.77 -9.07 -12.28
N LEU A 27 5.43 -9.93 -13.25
CA LEU A 27 6.37 -10.91 -13.81
C LEU A 27 7.56 -10.23 -14.48
N LEU A 28 7.31 -9.19 -15.28
CA LEU A 28 8.36 -8.40 -15.91
C LEU A 28 9.26 -7.75 -14.86
N GLY A 29 8.70 -7.24 -13.76
CA GLY A 29 9.45 -6.71 -12.63
C GLY A 29 10.43 -7.74 -12.04
N PHE A 30 9.97 -8.98 -11.82
CA PHE A 30 10.82 -10.07 -11.35
C PHE A 30 11.91 -10.49 -12.36
N MET A 31 11.68 -10.27 -13.65
CA MET A 31 12.66 -10.57 -14.70
C MET A 31 13.76 -9.49 -14.81
N VAL A 32 13.61 -8.31 -14.20
CA VAL A 32 14.63 -7.27 -14.25
C VAL A 32 15.78 -7.61 -13.30
N PRO A 33 17.04 -7.65 -13.78
CA PRO A 33 18.19 -7.98 -12.95
C PRO A 33 18.43 -6.92 -11.86
N VAL A 34 18.55 -7.39 -10.62
CA VAL A 34 18.85 -6.56 -9.45
C VAL A 34 20.35 -6.30 -9.31
N MET A 35 21.18 -7.31 -9.61
CA MET A 35 22.64 -7.20 -9.52
C MET A 35 23.25 -6.61 -10.79
N LYS A 36 24.36 -5.87 -10.64
CA LYS A 36 25.23 -5.53 -11.78
C LYS A 36 25.84 -6.82 -12.31
N ASN A 37 25.47 -7.23 -13.53
CA ASN A 37 26.36 -8.08 -14.32
C ASN A 37 27.47 -7.17 -14.87
N THR A 38 28.66 -7.33 -14.32
CA THR A 38 29.87 -6.57 -14.65
C THR A 38 30.10 -6.53 -16.17
N PRO A 39 30.29 -5.36 -16.80
CA PRO A 39 31.03 -5.31 -18.05
C PRO A 39 32.50 -5.57 -17.73
N ARG A 40 33.18 -6.44 -18.49
CA ARG A 40 34.65 -6.66 -18.45
C ARG A 40 35.48 -5.40 -18.78
N VAL A 41 34.87 -4.22 -18.84
CA VAL A 41 35.52 -2.95 -19.17
C VAL A 41 34.99 -1.89 -18.21
N ILE A 42 35.84 -1.51 -17.26
CA ILE A 42 35.59 -0.40 -16.34
C ILE A 42 35.55 0.88 -17.18
N ARG A 43 34.35 1.39 -17.46
CA ARG A 43 34.16 2.76 -17.93
C ARG A 43 33.73 3.58 -16.70
N HIS A 44 34.37 4.73 -16.47
CA HIS A 44 34.11 5.60 -15.31
C HIS A 44 32.69 6.20 -15.23
N GLU A 45 31.76 5.77 -16.09
CA GLU A 45 30.37 6.26 -16.20
C GLU A 45 29.33 5.21 -15.76
N ASP A 46 29.73 4.14 -15.05
CA ASP A 46 28.75 3.16 -14.58
C ASP A 46 27.89 3.74 -13.44
N PRO A 47 26.54 3.71 -13.54
CA PRO A 47 25.66 4.17 -12.47
C PRO A 47 25.89 3.34 -11.19
N GLU A 48 25.84 3.98 -10.01
CA GLU A 48 26.13 3.35 -8.72
C GLU A 48 25.17 2.19 -8.37
N MET A 49 23.98 2.15 -8.99
CA MET A 49 22.92 1.17 -8.71
C MET A 49 22.73 0.13 -9.83
N GLY A 50 22.18 -1.04 -9.48
CA GLY A 50 21.74 -2.08 -10.43
C GLY A 50 20.56 -1.63 -11.32
N LEU A 51 20.22 -2.43 -12.34
CA LEU A 51 19.21 -2.05 -13.34
C LEU A 51 17.80 -1.92 -12.74
N ALA A 52 17.39 -2.85 -11.87
CA ALA A 52 16.07 -2.78 -11.23
C ALA A 52 15.91 -1.52 -10.34
N PRO A 53 16.82 -1.19 -9.41
CA PRO A 53 16.74 0.06 -8.64
C PRO A 53 16.75 1.31 -9.52
N ALA A 54 17.55 1.34 -10.60
CA ALA A 54 17.59 2.49 -11.51
C ALA A 54 16.26 2.71 -12.24
N LEU A 55 15.60 1.63 -12.68
CA LEU A 55 14.27 1.72 -13.29
C LEU A 55 13.20 2.07 -12.25
N GLU A 56 13.24 1.47 -11.06
CA GLU A 56 12.33 1.78 -9.96
C GLU A 56 12.38 3.27 -9.59
N HIS A 57 13.56 3.83 -9.38
CA HIS A 57 13.72 5.25 -9.07
C HIS A 57 13.20 6.17 -10.18
N ARG A 58 13.34 5.76 -11.44
CA ARG A 58 12.87 6.52 -12.60
C ARG A 58 11.36 6.48 -12.77
N PHE A 59 10.73 5.33 -12.52
CA PHE A 59 9.28 5.15 -12.68
C PHE A 59 8.49 5.51 -11.42
N ARG A 60 9.08 5.43 -10.24
CA ARG A 60 8.45 5.81 -8.95
C ARG A 60 7.76 7.18 -8.99
N PRO A 61 8.38 8.28 -9.46
CA PRO A 61 7.70 9.58 -9.49
C PRO A 61 6.53 9.62 -10.47
N LEU A 62 6.64 8.94 -11.62
CA LEU A 62 5.55 8.85 -12.59
C LEU A 62 4.40 8.01 -12.03
N SER A 63 4.71 6.88 -11.41
CA SER A 63 3.73 5.99 -10.80
C SER A 63 2.99 6.68 -9.67
N ASN A 64 3.72 7.22 -8.69
CA ASN A 64 3.12 7.82 -7.50
C ASN A 64 2.49 9.19 -7.79
N GLY A 65 3.05 9.97 -8.71
CA GLY A 65 2.59 11.32 -9.03
C GLY A 65 1.46 11.40 -10.05
N LEU A 66 1.35 10.41 -10.96
CA LEU A 66 0.40 10.45 -12.07
C LEU A 66 -0.48 9.19 -12.15
N VAL A 67 0.13 8.01 -12.21
CA VAL A 67 -0.62 6.76 -12.48
C VAL A 67 -1.56 6.41 -11.32
N ILE A 68 -1.08 6.43 -10.08
CA ILE A 68 -1.87 6.11 -8.89
C ILE A 68 -3.04 7.11 -8.72
N PRO A 69 -2.85 8.45 -8.78
CA PRO A 69 -3.94 9.40 -8.71
C PRO A 69 -5.00 9.24 -9.82
N ILE A 70 -4.57 9.01 -11.07
CA ILE A 70 -5.50 8.80 -12.18
C ILE A 70 -6.29 7.51 -11.98
N PHE A 71 -5.61 6.42 -11.63
CA PHE A 71 -6.26 5.13 -11.33
C PHE A 71 -7.28 5.30 -10.21
N ALA A 72 -6.86 5.93 -9.10
CA ALA A 72 -7.73 6.21 -7.97
C ALA A 72 -8.95 7.03 -8.38
N PHE A 73 -8.78 8.09 -9.18
CA PHE A 73 -9.88 8.93 -9.65
C PHE A 73 -10.87 8.16 -10.53
N LEU A 74 -10.37 7.35 -11.47
CA LEU A 74 -11.22 6.55 -12.37
C LEU A 74 -11.93 5.40 -11.63
N SER A 75 -11.24 4.70 -10.74
CA SER A 75 -11.79 3.58 -9.97
C SER A 75 -12.69 4.03 -8.82
N ALA A 76 -12.40 5.17 -8.20
CA ALA A 76 -13.21 5.77 -7.15
C ALA A 76 -14.33 6.68 -7.69
N GLY A 77 -14.46 6.83 -9.03
CA GLY A 77 -15.53 7.54 -9.74
C GLY A 77 -16.92 6.94 -9.55
N VAL A 78 -17.24 6.61 -8.30
CA VAL A 78 -18.54 6.21 -7.81
C VAL A 78 -19.49 7.37 -8.07
N ALA A 79 -20.56 7.08 -8.81
CA ALA A 79 -21.79 7.83 -8.70
C ALA A 79 -22.24 7.71 -7.24
N VAL A 80 -21.77 8.60 -6.37
CA VAL A 80 -22.34 8.75 -5.03
C VAL A 80 -23.78 9.12 -5.31
N GLY A 81 -24.68 8.13 -5.27
CA GLY A 81 -26.09 8.22 -5.65
C GLY A 81 -26.89 9.07 -4.66
N GLY A 82 -26.40 10.27 -4.38
CA GLY A 82 -26.83 11.14 -3.31
C GLY A 82 -26.69 10.50 -1.93
N ILE A 83 -27.41 11.10 -0.99
CA ILE A 83 -27.50 10.66 0.41
C ILE A 83 -28.18 9.27 0.53
N GLU A 84 -29.04 8.91 -0.43
CA GLU A 84 -29.71 7.61 -0.46
C GLU A 84 -28.73 6.45 -0.75
N GLY A 85 -27.81 6.63 -1.71
CA GLY A 85 -26.77 5.62 -2.00
C GLY A 85 -25.79 5.39 -0.86
N ILE A 86 -25.56 6.40 -0.01
CA ILE A 86 -24.73 6.26 1.20
C ILE A 86 -25.46 5.43 2.26
N ASN A 87 -26.76 5.68 2.46
CA ASN A 87 -27.57 4.91 3.42
C ASN A 87 -27.76 3.46 2.99
N SER A 88 -27.93 3.18 1.69
CA SER A 88 -27.99 1.81 1.17
C SER A 88 -26.65 1.08 1.33
N ALA A 89 -25.53 1.75 1.05
CA ALA A 89 -24.22 1.18 1.26
C ALA A 89 -23.93 0.90 2.75
N ALA A 90 -24.42 1.73 3.67
CA ALA A 90 -24.24 1.51 5.11
C ALA A 90 -24.96 0.28 5.66
N THR A 91 -26.00 -0.21 4.96
CA THR A 91 -26.74 -1.41 5.35
C THR A 91 -26.35 -2.65 4.54
N ASP A 92 -25.54 -2.49 3.48
CA ASP A 92 -25.05 -3.61 2.68
C ASP A 92 -24.00 -4.44 3.44
N PRO A 93 -24.22 -5.76 3.63
CA PRO A 93 -23.25 -6.66 4.23
C PRO A 93 -21.86 -6.63 3.58
N VAL A 94 -21.78 -6.39 2.26
CA VAL A 94 -20.51 -6.33 1.53
C VAL A 94 -19.70 -5.11 1.97
N ALA A 95 -20.33 -3.93 2.01
CA ALA A 95 -19.67 -2.70 2.43
C ALA A 95 -19.23 -2.76 3.90
N LEU A 96 -20.09 -3.26 4.78
CA LEU A 96 -19.76 -3.45 6.20
C LEU A 96 -18.63 -4.46 6.39
N GLY A 97 -18.66 -5.57 5.65
CA GLY A 97 -17.61 -6.58 5.66
C GLY A 97 -16.26 -6.01 5.20
N ILE A 98 -16.25 -5.15 4.18
CA ILE A 98 -15.04 -4.48 3.72
C ILE A 98 -14.51 -3.49 4.75
N VAL A 99 -15.37 -2.65 5.35
CA VAL A 99 -14.96 -1.70 6.39
C VAL A 99 -14.36 -2.45 7.58
N ALA A 100 -15.02 -3.50 8.06
CA ALA A 100 -14.52 -4.32 9.15
C ALA A 100 -13.22 -5.06 8.78
N GLY A 101 -13.13 -5.60 7.56
CA GLY A 101 -11.93 -6.27 7.07
C GLY A 101 -10.73 -5.35 6.93
N LEU A 102 -10.93 -4.11 6.45
CA LEU A 102 -9.88 -3.11 6.35
C LEU A 102 -9.45 -2.59 7.73
N LEU A 103 -10.41 -2.27 8.60
CA LEU A 103 -10.09 -1.63 9.87
C LEU A 103 -9.62 -2.65 10.92
N ILE A 104 -10.34 -3.76 11.08
CA ILE A 104 -10.06 -4.77 12.10
C ILE A 104 -9.16 -5.84 11.51
N GLY A 105 -9.53 -6.41 10.36
CA GLY A 105 -8.80 -7.52 9.74
C GLY A 105 -7.34 -7.19 9.48
N LYS A 106 -7.05 -6.07 8.79
CA LYS A 106 -5.65 -5.67 8.52
C LYS A 106 -4.91 -5.28 9.80
N SER A 107 -5.52 -4.48 10.68
CA SER A 107 -4.84 -4.03 11.89
C SER A 107 -4.49 -5.18 12.82
N VAL A 108 -5.42 -6.12 13.05
CA VAL A 108 -5.20 -7.34 13.84
C VAL A 108 -4.21 -8.28 13.13
N GLY A 109 -4.32 -8.43 11.81
CA GLY A 109 -3.40 -9.26 11.03
C GLY A 109 -1.96 -8.76 11.09
N ILE A 110 -1.74 -7.45 10.88
CA ILE A 110 -0.41 -6.84 10.89
C ILE A 110 0.17 -6.81 12.30
N PHE A 111 -0.60 -6.37 13.30
CA PHE A 111 -0.14 -6.35 14.68
C PHE A 111 0.11 -7.76 15.22
N GLY A 112 -0.80 -8.69 14.96
CA GLY A 112 -0.69 -10.09 15.35
C GLY A 112 0.48 -10.81 14.68
N ALA A 113 0.70 -10.60 13.38
CA ALA A 113 1.85 -11.17 12.68
C ALA A 113 3.17 -10.60 13.22
N SER A 114 3.21 -9.28 13.48
CA SER A 114 4.39 -8.63 14.08
C SER A 114 4.68 -9.16 15.49
N TRP A 115 3.64 -9.33 16.29
CA TRP A 115 3.73 -9.93 17.62
C TRP A 115 4.18 -11.39 17.60
N LEU A 116 3.67 -12.17 16.65
CA LEU A 116 4.07 -13.55 16.45
C LEU A 116 5.54 -13.65 16.02
N MET A 117 5.97 -12.77 15.11
CA MET A 117 7.37 -12.71 14.68
C MET A 117 8.29 -12.36 15.84
N ASP A 118 7.97 -11.35 16.64
CA ASP A 118 8.76 -10.99 17.83
C ASP A 118 8.83 -12.12 18.87
N ARG A 119 7.73 -12.87 19.03
CA ARG A 119 7.67 -13.96 20.02
C ARG A 119 8.42 -15.23 19.60
N PHE A 120 8.40 -15.57 18.31
CA PHE A 120 8.88 -16.86 17.82
C PHE A 120 10.16 -16.77 16.97
N SER A 121 10.58 -15.57 16.58
CA SER A 121 11.83 -15.34 15.84
C SER A 121 12.92 -14.82 16.77
N PRO A 122 14.21 -15.12 16.50
CA PRO A 122 15.34 -14.43 17.13
C PRO A 122 15.49 -12.96 16.67
N ALA A 123 14.54 -12.41 15.90
CA ALA A 123 14.51 -11.01 15.53
C ALA A 123 14.22 -10.15 16.77
N VAL A 124 15.18 -9.30 17.13
CA VAL A 124 15.01 -8.35 18.24
C VAL A 124 14.31 -7.12 17.70
N LYS A 125 13.20 -6.75 18.33
CA LYS A 125 12.55 -5.47 18.09
C LYS A 125 13.54 -4.32 18.36
N ASP A 126 13.57 -3.36 17.45
CA ASP A 126 14.34 -2.12 17.64
C ASP A 126 13.75 -1.33 18.82
N ASN A 127 14.60 -0.81 19.71
CA ASN A 127 14.16 -0.16 20.94
C ASN A 127 13.50 1.19 20.69
N ASP A 128 13.75 1.79 19.52
CA ASP A 128 13.18 3.07 19.12
C ASP A 128 11.65 3.04 18.92
N TYR A 129 11.04 1.86 18.69
CA TYR A 129 9.60 1.74 18.50
C TYR A 129 8.87 1.02 19.65
N THR A 130 7.84 1.66 20.19
CA THR A 130 6.99 1.04 21.21
C THR A 130 5.87 0.20 20.59
N TRP A 131 5.28 -0.71 21.36
CA TRP A 131 4.12 -1.50 20.90
C TRP A 131 2.91 -0.62 20.54
N THR A 132 2.80 0.55 21.15
CA THR A 132 1.79 1.55 20.81
C THR A 132 2.02 2.15 19.42
N ASP A 133 3.28 2.33 19.01
CA ASP A 133 3.63 2.82 17.67
C ASP A 133 3.33 1.77 16.62
N MET A 134 3.66 0.50 16.90
CA MET A 134 3.30 -0.62 16.04
C MET A 134 1.79 -0.76 15.86
N PHE A 135 1.02 -0.57 16.94
CA PHE A 135 -0.44 -0.59 16.88
C PHE A 135 -1.01 0.62 16.10
N GLY A 136 -0.44 1.82 16.25
CA GLY A 136 -0.81 2.98 15.42
C GLY A 136 -0.48 2.76 13.93
N MET A 137 0.70 2.19 13.63
CA MET A 137 1.12 1.87 12.27
C MET A 137 0.27 0.77 11.62
N SER A 138 -0.25 -0.19 12.38
CA SER A 138 -1.11 -1.25 11.83
C SER A 138 -2.41 -0.67 11.24
N PHE A 139 -2.99 0.36 11.85
CA PHE A 139 -4.14 1.09 11.28
C PHE A 139 -3.78 1.86 10.01
N VAL A 140 -2.60 2.50 9.96
CA VAL A 140 -2.15 3.21 8.75
C VAL A 140 -1.91 2.23 7.60
N ALA A 141 -1.32 1.06 7.89
CA ALA A 141 -1.19 -0.02 6.92
C ALA A 141 -2.55 -0.65 6.52
N GLY A 142 -3.59 -0.40 7.32
CA GLY A 142 -4.99 -0.71 7.03
C GLY A 142 -5.58 0.04 5.83
N ILE A 143 -4.96 1.13 5.37
CA ILE A 143 -5.42 1.93 4.23
C ILE A 143 -5.36 1.08 2.95
N GLY A 144 -6.52 0.56 2.53
CA GLY A 144 -6.63 -0.37 1.38
C GLY A 144 -6.82 0.32 0.03
N PHE A 145 -7.36 1.54 0.04
CA PHE A 145 -7.66 2.41 -1.10
C PHE A 145 -7.47 1.77 -2.49
N THR A 146 -6.38 2.04 -3.20
CA THR A 146 -6.21 1.65 -4.61
C THR A 146 -6.18 0.13 -4.84
N VAL A 147 -5.46 -0.62 -4.01
CA VAL A 147 -5.38 -2.08 -4.16
C VAL A 147 -6.73 -2.73 -3.86
N SER A 148 -7.44 -2.24 -2.84
CA SER A 148 -8.78 -2.73 -2.51
C SER A 148 -9.80 -2.38 -3.60
N LEU A 149 -9.73 -1.17 -4.18
CA LEU A 149 -10.59 -0.80 -5.31
C LEU A 149 -10.39 -1.72 -6.52
N LEU A 150 -9.14 -2.03 -6.84
CA LEU A 150 -8.79 -2.99 -7.89
C LEU A 150 -9.37 -4.38 -7.61
N VAL A 151 -9.17 -4.91 -6.40
CA VAL A 151 -9.64 -6.25 -6.01
C VAL A 151 -11.17 -6.32 -6.01
N THR A 152 -11.85 -5.26 -5.58
CA THR A 152 -13.31 -5.19 -5.61
C THR A 152 -13.84 -5.20 -7.04
N GLU A 153 -13.23 -4.45 -7.96
CA GLU A 153 -13.62 -4.45 -9.37
C GLU A 153 -13.45 -5.83 -10.01
N LEU A 154 -12.35 -6.53 -9.65
CA LEU A 154 -12.11 -7.91 -10.06
C LEU A 154 -13.11 -8.92 -9.46
N SER A 155 -13.56 -8.67 -8.24
CA SER A 155 -14.41 -9.61 -7.48
C SER A 155 -15.89 -9.49 -7.86
N PHE A 156 -16.40 -8.27 -8.05
CA PHE A 156 -17.84 -8.01 -8.25
C PHE A 156 -18.21 -7.57 -9.67
N GLY A 157 -17.23 -7.34 -10.55
CA GLY A 157 -17.42 -6.92 -11.93
C GLY A 157 -17.87 -5.46 -12.08
N THR A 158 -17.60 -4.86 -13.24
CA THR A 158 -18.01 -3.48 -13.55
C THR A 158 -19.52 -3.38 -13.75
N GLY A 159 -20.18 -2.50 -12.98
CA GLY A 159 -21.61 -2.17 -13.16
C GLY A 159 -22.60 -2.93 -12.26
N SER A 160 -22.14 -3.73 -11.30
CA SER A 160 -23.05 -4.32 -10.29
C SER A 160 -23.30 -3.34 -9.13
N PRO A 161 -24.52 -3.30 -8.54
CA PRO A 161 -24.81 -2.44 -7.38
C PRO A 161 -23.88 -2.68 -6.18
N HIS A 162 -23.43 -3.92 -6.02
CA HIS A 162 -22.50 -4.31 -4.96
C HIS A 162 -21.09 -3.73 -5.17
N ASN A 163 -20.66 -3.49 -6.41
CA ASN A 163 -19.37 -2.85 -6.69
C ASN A 163 -19.37 -1.40 -6.19
N ASP A 164 -20.45 -0.66 -6.40
CA ASP A 164 -20.56 0.74 -5.94
C ASP A 164 -20.58 0.82 -4.41
N HIS A 165 -21.35 -0.05 -3.75
CA HIS A 165 -21.37 -0.14 -2.28
C HIS A 165 -20.00 -0.57 -1.71
N ALA A 166 -19.33 -1.52 -2.37
CA ALA A 166 -18.00 -1.97 -1.97
C ALA A 166 -16.96 -0.85 -2.10
N ARG A 167 -16.97 -0.09 -3.20
CA ARG A 167 -16.10 1.08 -3.38
C ARG A 167 -16.33 2.12 -2.29
N ALA A 168 -17.60 2.42 -1.97
CA ALA A 168 -17.94 3.33 -0.86
C ALA A 168 -17.40 2.82 0.49
N GLY A 169 -17.56 1.52 0.78
CA GLY A 169 -17.00 0.88 1.96
C GLY A 169 -15.46 0.97 2.03
N ILE A 170 -14.76 0.80 0.90
CA ILE A 170 -13.29 0.94 0.84
C ILE A 170 -12.86 2.36 1.16
N LEU A 171 -13.52 3.35 0.55
CA LEU A 171 -13.22 4.77 0.77
C LEU A 171 -13.44 5.15 2.24
N PHE A 172 -14.61 4.80 2.77
CA PHE A 172 -14.95 5.08 4.16
C PHE A 172 -14.01 4.37 5.14
N GLY A 173 -13.78 3.06 4.95
CA GLY A 173 -12.86 2.29 5.79
C GLY A 173 -11.44 2.80 5.73
N SER A 174 -10.95 3.23 4.56
CA SER A 174 -9.61 3.80 4.39
C SER A 174 -9.47 5.15 5.08
N VAL A 175 -10.49 6.02 4.99
CA VAL A 175 -10.52 7.30 5.72
C VAL A 175 -10.54 7.06 7.22
N LEU A 176 -11.37 6.13 7.70
CA LEU A 176 -11.47 5.81 9.12
C LEU A 176 -10.14 5.25 9.66
N ALA A 177 -9.50 4.36 8.92
CA ALA A 177 -8.17 3.84 9.25
C ALA A 177 -7.10 4.94 9.28
N ALA A 178 -7.11 5.86 8.30
CA ALA A 178 -6.20 7.00 8.24
C ALA A 178 -6.41 7.97 9.42
N VAL A 179 -7.65 8.25 9.80
CA VAL A 179 -7.98 9.11 10.94
C VAL A 179 -7.55 8.48 12.25
N ILE A 180 -7.90 7.21 12.49
CA ILE A 180 -7.55 6.50 13.73
C ILE A 180 -6.03 6.37 13.86
N GLY A 181 -5.37 5.83 12.83
CA GLY A 181 -3.91 5.70 12.81
C GLY A 181 -3.20 7.05 12.93
N GLY A 182 -3.72 8.08 12.23
CA GLY A 182 -3.21 9.44 12.31
C GLY A 182 -3.31 10.04 13.72
N ILE A 183 -4.46 9.92 14.39
CA ILE A 183 -4.63 10.41 15.77
C ILE A 183 -3.66 9.69 16.73
N MET A 184 -3.54 8.37 16.62
CA MET A 184 -2.61 7.60 17.46
C MET A 184 -1.16 8.02 17.26
N LEU A 185 -0.72 8.18 16.01
CA LEU A 185 0.65 8.58 15.72
C LEU A 185 0.93 10.05 16.06
N LEU A 186 -0.04 10.94 15.90
CA LEU A 186 0.10 12.36 16.26
C LEU A 186 0.22 12.56 17.77
N THR A 187 -0.61 11.87 18.56
CA THR A 187 -0.54 11.91 20.03
C THR A 187 0.79 11.36 20.53
N ARG A 188 1.32 10.31 19.89
CA ARG A 188 2.66 9.81 20.18
C ARG A 188 3.75 10.81 19.80
N ASN A 189 3.71 11.37 18.59
CA ASN A 189 4.70 12.33 18.14
C ASN A 189 4.77 13.56 19.08
N ALA A 190 3.63 14.03 19.58
CA ALA A 190 3.58 15.09 20.58
C ALA A 190 4.27 14.69 21.90
N THR A 191 4.15 13.43 22.30
CA THR A 191 4.82 12.89 23.50
C THR A 191 6.34 12.84 23.30
N TYR A 192 6.82 12.29 22.18
CA TYR A 192 8.25 12.27 21.85
C TYR A 192 8.84 13.67 21.71
N LYS A 193 8.09 14.62 21.15
CA LYS A 193 8.52 16.02 21.05
C LYS A 193 8.72 16.68 22.42
N LYS A 194 7.86 16.37 23.40
CA LYS A 194 8.02 16.85 24.78
C LYS A 194 9.23 16.23 25.47
N ILE A 195 9.47 14.93 25.26
CA ILE A 195 10.65 14.23 25.80
C ILE A 195 11.94 14.87 25.25
N ARG A 196 12.01 15.08 23.93
CA ARG A 196 13.14 15.77 23.26
C ARG A 196 13.35 17.21 23.77
N ALA A 197 12.28 17.93 24.08
CA ALA A 197 12.35 19.31 24.58
C ALA A 197 12.92 19.42 26.00
N HIS A 198 12.90 18.34 26.79
CA HIS A 198 13.50 18.28 28.12
C HIS A 198 15.00 17.95 28.12
N GLY A 199 15.65 17.95 26.93
CA GLY A 199 17.10 17.74 26.81
C GLY A 199 17.54 16.30 27.06
N VAL A 200 16.59 15.37 27.13
CA VAL A 200 16.87 13.94 27.13
C VAL A 200 16.90 13.50 25.68
N ASP A 201 18.04 12.95 25.23
CA ASP A 201 18.05 12.23 23.96
C ASP A 201 16.97 11.14 24.07
N PRO A 202 16.01 11.05 23.13
CA PRO A 202 14.99 10.00 23.17
C PRO A 202 15.60 8.59 23.19
N ASP A 203 16.90 8.50 22.89
CA ASP A 203 17.75 7.30 22.84
C ASP A 203 18.27 6.87 24.23
N VAL A 204 17.93 7.57 25.33
CA VAL A 204 18.51 7.31 26.69
C VAL A 204 17.51 6.72 27.71
N TYR A 205 16.27 6.41 27.31
CA TYR A 205 15.34 5.65 28.18
C TYR A 205 15.27 4.17 27.77
N ASP A 206 16.40 3.49 27.94
CA ASP A 206 16.50 2.03 27.95
C ASP A 206 17.34 1.58 29.15
N ASN A 207 16.66 1.29 30.26
CA ASN A 207 17.02 0.28 31.26
C ASN A 207 15.75 -0.12 32.01
#